data_AF-A0A411WZ79-F1
#
_entry.id   AF-A0A411WZ79-F1
#
_cell.length_a   1.000
_cell.length_b   1.000
_cell.length_c   1.000
_cell.angle_alpha   90.00
_cell.angle_beta   90.00
_cell.angle_gamma   90.00
#
_symmetry.space_group_name_H-M   'P 1'
#
loop_
_entity.id
_entity.type
_entity.pdbx_description
1 polymer ?
#
loop_
_entity_poly.entity_id
_entity_poly.type
_entity_poly.pdbx_seq_one_letter_code
_entity_poly.pdbx_strand_id
1 'polypeptide(L)'
;MALLTVTEAARLARRSRASIYRDIEKGRLDKVFTADGALKIDSAALARAYGEIGRREEPGAPGASPAATDKAIQAVLRQVDGAKVAEQGEGGAALEVAVLRERLAACEHRIALLERIAQLEKAARQAADVTWRQRVQGKDEVINALTLALARPEPQPLPQAPARPRDDAWPTWRHAPGGEKRAIN
;
A
#
# COMPACT_ATOMS: atom_id res chain seq x y z
N MET A 1 -31.59 51.47 16.94
CA MET A 1 -30.15 51.14 17.03
C MET A 1 -29.94 49.75 16.48
N ALA A 2 -29.06 49.59 15.49
CA ALA A 2 -28.79 48.30 14.86
C ALA A 2 -27.65 47.59 15.60
N LEU A 3 -27.86 46.32 15.96
CA LEU A 3 -26.84 45.47 16.57
C LEU A 3 -26.09 44.72 15.47
N LEU A 4 -24.80 45.04 15.33
CA LEU A 4 -23.93 44.53 14.28
C LEU A 4 -22.99 43.46 14.83
N THR A 5 -22.69 42.47 14.02
CA THR A 5 -21.58 41.55 14.30
C THR A 5 -20.24 42.28 14.16
N VAL A 6 -19.18 41.73 14.76
CA VAL A 6 -17.81 42.27 14.63
C VAL A 6 -17.38 42.42 13.16
N THR A 7 -17.82 41.50 12.30
CA THR A 7 -17.47 41.50 10.88
C THR A 7 -18.19 42.62 10.11
N GLU A 8 -19.45 42.89 10.43
CA GLU A 8 -20.23 44.00 9.87
C GLU A 8 -19.72 45.35 10.37
N ALA A 9 -19.42 45.45 11.66
CA ALA A 9 -18.81 46.64 12.24
C ALA A 9 -17.46 46.96 11.60
N ALA A 10 -16.61 45.95 11.38
CA ALA A 10 -15.33 46.10 10.70
C ALA A 10 -15.49 46.61 9.26
N ARG A 11 -16.48 46.09 8.53
CA ARG A 11 -16.79 46.56 7.17
C ARG A 11 -17.27 48.00 7.15
N LEU A 12 -18.19 48.36 8.05
CA LEU A 12 -18.74 49.70 8.15
C LEU A 12 -17.68 50.73 8.56
N ALA A 13 -16.86 50.42 9.56
CA ALA A 13 -15.79 51.29 10.02
C ALA A 13 -14.56 51.31 9.09
N ARG A 14 -14.52 50.48 8.02
CA ARG A 14 -13.34 50.23 7.17
C ARG A 14 -12.06 49.92 7.98
N ARG A 15 -12.20 49.13 9.03
CA ARG A 15 -11.08 48.71 9.90
C ARG A 15 -10.95 47.20 9.90
N SER A 16 -9.77 46.71 10.29
CA SER A 16 -9.56 45.28 10.49
C SER A 16 -10.39 44.78 11.68
N ARG A 17 -10.84 43.52 11.64
CA ARG A 17 -11.52 42.88 12.79
C ARG A 17 -10.68 42.93 14.06
N ALA A 18 -9.35 42.81 13.94
CA ALA A 18 -8.42 42.91 15.06
C ALA A 18 -8.36 44.32 15.67
N SER A 19 -8.63 45.37 14.89
CA SER A 19 -8.76 46.73 15.42
C SER A 19 -10.05 46.89 16.21
N ILE A 20 -11.15 46.29 15.73
CA ILE A 20 -12.43 46.29 16.45
C ILE A 20 -12.30 45.60 17.80
N TYR A 21 -11.67 44.41 17.87
CA TYR A 21 -11.42 43.73 19.14
C TYR A 21 -10.55 44.55 20.10
N ARG A 22 -9.47 45.15 19.60
CA ARG A 22 -8.60 46.03 20.40
C ARG A 22 -9.35 47.24 20.95
N ASP A 23 -10.27 47.82 20.17
CA ASP A 23 -11.04 48.99 20.60
C ASP A 23 -12.17 48.61 21.58
N ILE A 24 -12.67 47.37 21.53
CA ILE A 24 -13.54 46.80 22.57
C ILE A 24 -12.76 46.59 23.87
N GLU A 25 -11.56 46.00 23.80
CA GLU A 25 -10.70 45.77 24.98
C GLU A 25 -10.28 47.08 25.65
N LYS A 26 -10.04 48.13 24.86
CA LYS A 26 -9.71 49.48 25.35
C LYS A 26 -10.92 50.27 25.86
N GLY A 27 -12.13 49.71 25.80
CA GLY A 27 -13.35 50.38 26.25
C GLY A 27 -13.83 51.52 25.34
N ARG A 28 -13.31 51.59 24.11
CA ARG A 28 -13.76 52.58 23.10
C ARG A 28 -15.05 52.15 22.41
N LEU A 29 -15.32 50.85 22.36
CA LEU A 29 -16.55 50.26 21.86
C LEU A 29 -17.24 49.43 22.94
N ASP A 30 -18.54 49.62 23.09
CA ASP A 30 -19.34 48.84 24.03
C ASP A 30 -19.67 47.46 23.44
N LYS A 31 -19.47 46.41 24.26
CA LYS A 31 -19.85 45.04 23.95
C LYS A 31 -21.28 44.78 24.41
N VAL A 32 -22.15 44.34 23.50
CA VAL A 32 -23.53 43.95 23.79
C VAL A 32 -23.68 42.46 23.52
N PHE A 33 -24.10 41.68 24.51
CA PHE A 33 -24.40 40.27 24.32
C PHE A 33 -25.88 40.09 24.02
N THR A 34 -26.19 39.34 22.96
CA THR A 34 -27.57 38.93 22.65
C THR A 34 -27.99 37.79 23.58
N ALA A 35 -29.29 37.50 23.71
CA ALA A 35 -29.80 36.36 24.49
C ALA A 35 -29.13 35.01 24.10
N ASP A 36 -28.68 34.89 22.86
CA ASP A 36 -27.94 33.73 22.33
C ASP A 36 -26.45 33.71 22.69
N GLY A 37 -25.96 34.65 23.50
CA GLY A 37 -24.55 34.77 23.89
C GLY A 37 -23.62 35.37 22.83
N ALA A 38 -24.15 35.74 21.65
CA ALA A 38 -23.36 36.33 20.58
C ALA A 38 -22.97 37.80 20.87
N LEU A 39 -21.69 38.12 20.67
CA LEU A 39 -21.15 39.47 20.77
C LEU A 39 -21.64 40.34 19.60
N LYS A 40 -22.35 41.41 19.92
CA LYS A 40 -22.78 42.44 18.99
C LYS A 40 -22.31 43.82 19.44
N ILE A 41 -22.20 44.72 18.48
CA ILE A 41 -21.75 46.10 18.65
C ILE A 41 -22.89 47.00 18.17
N ASP A 42 -23.26 47.99 18.98
CA ASP A 42 -24.26 48.97 18.56
C ASP A 42 -23.67 49.89 17.48
N SER A 43 -24.38 49.99 16.36
CA SER A 43 -24.17 50.99 15.30
C SER A 43 -23.97 52.42 15.80
N ALA A 44 -24.63 52.85 16.87
CA ALA A 44 -24.47 54.18 17.44
C ALA A 44 -23.18 54.33 18.26
N ALA A 45 -22.75 53.27 18.96
CA ALA A 45 -21.43 53.23 19.61
C ALA A 45 -20.32 53.25 18.55
N LEU A 46 -20.52 52.54 17.43
CA LEU A 46 -19.60 52.53 16.30
C LEU A 46 -19.44 53.92 15.67
N ALA A 47 -20.56 54.62 15.44
CA ALA A 47 -20.57 55.98 14.90
C ALA A 47 -19.94 57.00 15.87
N ARG A 48 -20.16 56.85 17.19
CA ARG A 48 -19.48 57.69 18.20
C ARG A 48 -17.97 57.46 18.23
N ALA A 49 -17.53 56.20 18.14
CA ALA A 49 -16.12 55.85 18.24
C ALA A 49 -15.31 56.26 17.01
N TYR A 50 -15.90 56.16 15.81
CA TYR A 50 -15.20 56.34 14.54
C TYR A 50 -15.72 57.49 13.67
N GLY A 51 -16.73 58.25 14.12
CA GLY A 51 -17.32 59.36 13.36
C GLY A 51 -18.34 58.90 12.31
N GLU A 52 -18.79 59.83 11.44
CA GLU A 52 -19.73 59.55 10.36
C GLU A 52 -19.21 58.42 9.45
N ILE A 53 -19.82 57.25 9.62
CA ILE A 53 -19.54 56.03 8.87
C ILE A 53 -19.83 56.29 7.39
N GLY A 54 -18.79 56.59 6.60
CA GLY A 54 -18.90 56.80 5.17
C GLY A 54 -18.41 58.15 4.63
N ARG A 55 -17.91 59.06 5.47
CA ARG A 55 -17.33 60.32 4.95
C ARG A 55 -15.91 60.10 4.43
N ARG A 56 -15.73 60.28 3.12
CA ARG A 56 -14.44 60.37 2.42
C ARG A 56 -13.61 61.49 3.07
N GLU A 57 -12.58 61.12 3.84
CA GLU A 57 -11.60 62.10 4.32
C GLU A 57 -10.84 62.69 3.12
N GLU A 58 -10.73 64.02 3.09
CA GLU A 58 -9.92 64.76 2.13
C GLU A 58 -8.42 64.50 2.33
N PRO A 59 -7.62 64.51 1.26
CA PRO A 59 -6.22 64.11 1.29
C PRO A 59 -5.33 65.22 1.85
N GLY A 60 -4.87 65.07 3.09
CA GLY A 60 -4.05 66.09 3.76
C GLY A 60 -2.99 65.59 4.75
N ALA A 61 -2.53 64.33 4.66
CA ALA A 61 -1.42 63.83 5.50
C ALA A 61 -0.28 63.27 4.63
N PRO A 62 0.99 63.60 4.93
CA PRO A 62 2.13 63.15 4.15
C PRO A 62 2.47 61.70 4.53
N GLY A 63 1.92 60.76 3.76
CA GLY A 63 2.19 59.34 3.92
C GLY A 63 1.88 58.63 2.61
N ALA A 64 2.74 57.69 2.22
CA ALA A 64 2.77 56.95 0.96
C ALA A 64 1.44 56.89 0.20
N SER A 65 1.48 57.20 -1.11
CA SER A 65 0.28 57.18 -1.94
C SER A 65 -0.44 55.83 -1.84
N PRO A 66 -1.79 55.80 -1.87
CA PRO A 66 -2.54 54.55 -1.84
C PRO A 66 -2.09 53.54 -2.91
N ALA A 67 -1.63 54.03 -4.06
CA ALA A 67 -1.06 53.21 -5.13
C ALA A 67 0.29 52.55 -4.76
N ALA A 68 1.10 53.19 -3.92
CA ALA A 68 2.35 52.62 -3.39
C ALA A 68 2.04 51.51 -2.36
N THR A 69 1.03 51.70 -1.52
CA THR A 69 0.57 50.68 -0.57
C THR A 69 -0.02 49.47 -1.31
N ASP A 70 -0.86 49.68 -2.32
CA ASP A 70 -1.40 48.59 -3.14
C ASP A 70 -0.31 47.83 -3.89
N LYS A 71 0.70 48.52 -4.43
CA LYS A 71 1.88 47.86 -5.02
C LYS A 71 2.66 47.02 -4.01
N ALA A 72 2.84 47.52 -2.79
CA ALA A 72 3.53 46.79 -1.73
C ALA A 72 2.73 45.55 -1.31
N ILE A 73 1.41 45.66 -1.19
CA ILE A 73 0.52 44.52 -0.89
C ILE A 73 0.59 43.47 -2.01
N GLN A 74 0.52 43.88 -3.28
CA GLN A 74 0.63 42.97 -4.41
C GLN A 74 2.00 42.27 -4.49
N ALA A 75 3.08 42.96 -4.13
CA ALA A 75 4.42 42.37 -4.09
C ALA A 75 4.53 41.29 -3.02
N VAL A 76 4.00 41.54 -1.81
CA VAL A 76 3.99 40.56 -0.72
C VAL A 76 3.14 39.34 -1.07
N LEU A 77 1.96 39.54 -1.68
CA LEU A 77 1.11 38.42 -2.13
C LEU A 77 1.82 37.55 -3.16
N ARG A 78 2.48 38.15 -4.17
CA ARG A 78 3.29 37.40 -5.14
C ARG A 78 4.42 36.61 -4.49
N GLN A 79 5.06 37.16 -3.46
CA GLN A 79 6.14 36.47 -2.75
C GLN A 79 5.62 35.26 -1.95
N VAL A 80 4.46 35.41 -1.29
CA VAL A 80 3.82 34.31 -0.55
C VAL A 80 3.29 33.23 -1.49
N ASP A 81 2.69 33.63 -2.62
CA ASP A 81 2.20 32.68 -3.62
C ASP A 81 3.37 31.95 -4.30
N GLY A 82 4.46 32.65 -4.62
CA GLY A 82 5.68 32.04 -5.16
C GLY A 82 6.34 31.06 -4.19
N ALA A 83 6.38 31.38 -2.89
CA ALA A 83 6.92 30.50 -1.86
C ALA A 83 6.08 29.23 -1.69
N LYS A 84 4.74 29.36 -1.70
CA LYS A 84 3.82 28.22 -1.61
C LYS A 84 3.92 27.28 -2.81
N VAL A 85 4.05 27.83 -4.02
CA VAL A 85 4.20 27.03 -5.24
C VAL A 85 5.55 26.30 -5.25
N ALA A 86 6.62 26.92 -4.77
CA ALA A 86 7.92 26.28 -4.66
C ALA A 86 7.93 25.13 -3.63
N GLU A 87 7.40 25.35 -2.42
CA GLU A 87 7.31 24.30 -1.39
C GLU A 87 6.38 23.15 -1.79
N GLN A 88 5.25 23.45 -2.47
CA GLN A 88 4.34 22.42 -2.96
C GLN A 88 4.92 21.62 -4.13
N GLY A 89 5.68 22.27 -5.02
CA GLY A 89 6.35 21.60 -6.13
C GLY A 89 7.45 20.64 -5.68
N GLU A 90 8.29 21.06 -4.73
CA GLU A 90 9.37 20.21 -4.21
C GLU A 90 8.85 19.08 -3.31
N GLY A 91 7.88 19.37 -2.43
CA GLY A 91 7.27 18.36 -1.57
C GLY A 91 6.42 17.34 -2.32
N GLY A 92 5.69 17.78 -3.35
CA GLY A 92 4.91 16.92 -4.23
C GLY A 92 5.79 15.99 -5.06
N ALA A 93 6.84 16.53 -5.71
CA ALA A 93 7.78 15.74 -6.49
C ALA A 93 8.53 14.71 -5.63
N ALA A 94 8.95 15.07 -4.41
CA ALA A 94 9.61 14.15 -3.49
C ALA A 94 8.70 12.98 -3.07
N LEU A 95 7.42 13.26 -2.80
CA LEU A 95 6.42 12.24 -2.47
C LEU A 95 6.14 11.31 -3.66
N GLU A 96 6.00 11.87 -4.87
CA GLU A 96 5.84 11.09 -6.10
C GLU A 96 7.03 10.15 -6.35
N VAL A 97 8.26 10.64 -6.16
CA VAL A 97 9.48 9.83 -6.28
C VAL A 97 9.50 8.71 -5.24
N ALA A 98 9.07 8.97 -4.00
CA ALA A 98 9.00 7.94 -2.96
C ALA A 98 8.00 6.83 -3.33
N VAL A 99 6.81 7.20 -3.81
CA VAL A 99 5.78 6.25 -4.27
C VAL A 99 6.28 5.43 -5.46
N LEU A 100 6.96 6.06 -6.42
CA LEU A 100 7.52 5.37 -7.58
C LEU A 100 8.62 4.38 -7.17
N ARG A 101 9.46 4.73 -6.19
CA ARG A 101 10.49 3.82 -5.64
C ARG A 101 9.87 2.61 -4.94
N GLU A 102 8.82 2.81 -4.16
CA GLU A 102 8.11 1.70 -3.51
C GLU A 102 7.47 0.76 -4.54
N ARG A 103 6.83 1.32 -5.57
CA ARG A 103 6.28 0.53 -6.68
C ARG A 103 7.36 -0.22 -7.45
N LEU A 104 8.52 0.40 -7.69
CA LEU A 104 9.66 -0.24 -8.32
C LEU A 104 10.15 -1.43 -7.47
N ALA A 105 10.35 -1.23 -6.17
CA ALA A 105 10.77 -2.30 -5.26
C ALA A 105 9.76 -3.46 -5.22
N ALA A 106 8.46 -3.17 -5.26
CA ALA A 106 7.42 -4.19 -5.34
C ALA A 106 7.48 -4.98 -6.67
N CYS A 107 7.73 -4.30 -7.79
CA CYS A 107 7.93 -4.93 -9.09
C CYS A 107 9.19 -5.82 -9.11
N GLU A 108 10.31 -5.33 -8.56
CA GLU A 108 11.56 -6.08 -8.44
C GLU A 108 11.38 -7.35 -7.60
N HIS A 109 10.68 -7.24 -6.46
CA HIS A 109 10.37 -8.40 -5.63
C HIS A 109 9.50 -9.43 -6.38
N ARG A 110 8.50 -8.97 -7.13
CA ARG A 110 7.65 -9.84 -7.94
C ARG A 110 8.45 -10.54 -9.04
N ILE A 111 9.37 -9.85 -9.70
CA ILE A 111 10.25 -10.44 -10.73
C ILE A 111 11.11 -11.54 -10.10
N ALA A 112 11.74 -11.29 -8.95
CA ALA A 112 12.57 -12.27 -8.25
C ALA A 112 11.77 -13.53 -7.87
N LEU A 113 10.52 -13.37 -7.42
CA LEU A 113 9.63 -14.51 -7.13
C LEU A 113 9.31 -15.33 -8.39
N LEU A 114 9.00 -14.65 -9.51
CA LEU A 114 8.70 -15.32 -10.77
C LEU A 114 9.92 -16.08 -11.32
N GLU A 115 11.11 -15.49 -11.22
CA GLU A 115 12.36 -16.16 -11.60
C GLU A 115 12.60 -17.41 -10.74
N ARG A 116 12.36 -17.31 -9.42
CA ARG A 116 12.47 -18.45 -8.52
C ARG A 116 11.48 -19.56 -8.87
N ILE A 117 10.24 -19.22 -9.19
CA ILE A 117 9.22 -20.20 -9.64
C ILE A 117 9.67 -20.88 -10.93
N ALA A 118 10.12 -20.12 -11.93
CA ALA A 118 10.60 -20.68 -13.19
C ALA A 118 11.79 -21.63 -13.00
N GLN A 119 12.72 -21.32 -12.09
CA GLN A 119 13.82 -22.22 -11.73
C GLN A 119 13.33 -23.52 -11.09
N LEU A 120 12.37 -23.43 -10.16
CA LEU A 120 11.78 -24.59 -9.51
C LEU A 120 11.03 -25.49 -10.50
N GLU A 121 10.26 -24.89 -11.41
CA GLU A 121 9.58 -25.63 -12.48
C GLU A 121 10.58 -26.35 -13.39
N LYS A 122 11.66 -25.68 -13.78
CA LYS A 122 12.73 -26.29 -14.59
C LYS A 122 13.37 -27.47 -13.86
N ALA A 123 13.70 -27.30 -12.58
CA ALA A 123 14.26 -28.37 -11.77
C ALA A 123 13.29 -29.56 -11.62
N ALA A 124 11.99 -29.29 -11.41
CA ALA A 124 10.97 -30.32 -11.33
C ALA A 124 10.84 -31.11 -12.64
N ARG A 125 10.86 -30.44 -13.81
CA ARG A 125 10.84 -31.11 -15.12
C ARG A 125 12.07 -32.01 -15.30
N GLN A 126 13.26 -31.51 -14.96
CA GLN A 126 14.49 -32.29 -15.05
C GLN A 126 14.48 -33.53 -14.13
N ALA A 127 13.98 -33.38 -12.90
CA ALA A 127 13.82 -34.51 -11.98
C ALA A 127 12.84 -35.55 -12.53
N ALA A 128 11.70 -35.11 -13.07
CA ALA A 128 10.73 -35.99 -13.71
C ALA A 128 11.34 -36.75 -14.90
N ASP A 129 12.09 -36.07 -15.77
CA ASP A 129 12.77 -36.68 -16.91
C ASP A 129 13.78 -37.76 -16.46
N VAL A 130 14.56 -37.50 -15.40
CA VAL A 130 15.50 -38.49 -14.84
C VAL A 130 14.75 -39.72 -14.34
N THR A 131 13.67 -39.54 -13.57
CA THR A 131 12.87 -40.69 -13.07
C THR A 131 12.23 -41.47 -14.21
N TRP A 132 11.77 -40.79 -15.26
CA TRP A 132 11.21 -41.44 -16.44
C TRP A 132 12.27 -42.27 -17.18
N ARG A 133 13.45 -41.70 -17.44
CA ARG A 133 14.57 -42.40 -18.08
C ARG A 133 14.98 -43.64 -17.30
N GLN A 134 15.10 -43.55 -15.98
CA GLN A 134 15.39 -44.71 -15.12
C GLN A 134 14.34 -45.80 -15.24
N ARG A 135 13.04 -45.43 -15.25
CA ARG A 135 11.95 -46.40 -15.45
C ARG A 135 11.99 -47.06 -16.82
N VAL A 136 12.33 -46.31 -17.87
CA VAL A 136 12.48 -46.87 -19.23
C VAL A 136 13.66 -47.83 -19.27
N GLN A 137 14.82 -47.45 -18.75
CA GLN A 137 16.00 -48.31 -18.67
C GLN A 137 15.72 -49.61 -17.91
N GLY A 138 15.08 -49.54 -16.74
CA GLY A 138 14.72 -50.75 -15.99
C GLY A 138 13.75 -51.66 -16.74
N LYS A 139 12.83 -51.10 -17.54
CA LYS A 139 11.96 -51.90 -18.42
C LYS A 139 12.76 -52.56 -19.55
N ASP A 140 13.67 -51.84 -20.18
CA ASP A 140 14.54 -52.36 -21.25
C ASP A 140 15.44 -53.49 -20.73
N GLU A 141 15.99 -53.35 -19.52
CA GLU A 141 16.78 -54.40 -18.85
C GLU A 141 15.96 -55.68 -18.64
N VAL A 142 14.71 -55.56 -18.18
CA VAL A 142 13.79 -56.70 -18.00
C VAL A 142 13.46 -57.35 -19.34
N ILE A 143 13.16 -56.54 -20.37
CA ILE A 143 12.88 -57.05 -21.73
C ILE A 143 14.09 -57.83 -22.25
N ASN A 144 15.30 -57.30 -22.09
CA ASN A 144 16.53 -57.97 -22.51
C ASN A 144 16.75 -59.29 -21.76
N ALA A 145 16.57 -59.29 -20.44
CA ALA A 145 16.70 -60.50 -19.63
C ALA A 145 15.71 -61.59 -20.04
N LEU A 146 14.44 -61.22 -20.28
CA LEU A 146 13.41 -62.15 -20.76
C LEU A 146 13.72 -62.65 -22.18
N THR A 147 14.18 -61.77 -23.07
CA THR A 147 14.58 -62.14 -24.44
C THR A 147 15.73 -63.15 -24.42
N LEU A 148 16.75 -62.92 -23.58
CA LEU A 148 17.86 -63.85 -23.36
C LEU A 148 17.40 -65.19 -22.77
N ALA A 149 16.45 -65.17 -21.83
CA ALA A 149 15.90 -66.38 -21.23
C ALA A 149 15.10 -67.22 -22.24
N LEU A 150 14.31 -66.58 -23.10
CA LEU A 150 13.56 -67.22 -24.18
C LEU A 150 14.47 -67.73 -25.31
N ALA A 151 15.61 -67.08 -25.54
CA ALA A 151 16.59 -67.49 -26.53
C ALA A 151 17.47 -68.66 -26.07
N ARG A 152 17.41 -69.08 -24.80
CA ARG A 152 18.13 -70.28 -24.35
C ARG A 152 17.48 -71.51 -25.00
N PRO A 153 18.26 -72.37 -25.69
CA PRO A 153 17.74 -73.64 -26.16
C PRO A 153 17.29 -74.48 -24.97
N GLU A 154 16.24 -75.29 -25.16
CA GLU A 154 15.79 -76.25 -24.15
C GLU A 154 16.99 -77.03 -23.60
N PRO A 155 17.09 -77.23 -22.27
CA PRO A 155 18.14 -78.09 -21.73
C PRO A 155 18.00 -79.48 -22.37
N GLN A 156 19.10 -79.99 -22.92
CA GLN A 156 19.16 -81.36 -23.43
C GLN A 156 18.59 -82.31 -22.37
N PRO A 157 17.73 -83.27 -22.75
CA PRO A 157 17.18 -84.21 -21.79
C PRO A 157 18.33 -84.93 -21.09
N LEU A 158 18.39 -84.79 -19.77
CA LEU A 158 19.35 -85.51 -18.94
C LEU A 158 19.20 -87.02 -19.19
N PRO A 159 20.30 -87.80 -19.19
CA PRO A 159 20.21 -89.25 -19.28
C PRO A 159 19.28 -89.76 -18.17
N GLN A 160 18.31 -90.58 -18.56
CA GLN A 160 17.26 -91.10 -17.68
C GLN A 160 17.89 -91.73 -16.43
N ALA A 161 17.78 -91.04 -15.29
CA ALA A 161 18.06 -91.63 -14.01
C ALA A 161 16.99 -92.70 -13.72
N PRO A 162 17.36 -93.86 -13.12
CA PRO A 162 16.43 -94.94 -12.86
C PRO A 162 15.24 -94.44 -12.03
N ALA A 163 14.03 -94.83 -12.46
CA ALA A 163 12.77 -94.41 -11.89
C ALA A 163 12.76 -94.57 -10.37
N ARG A 164 12.77 -93.46 -9.64
CA ARG A 164 12.42 -93.46 -8.23
C ARG A 164 10.89 -93.56 -8.11
N PRO A 165 10.37 -94.32 -7.14
CA PRO A 165 8.93 -94.38 -6.90
C PRO A 165 8.40 -92.99 -6.60
N ARG A 166 7.25 -92.69 -7.20
CA ARG A 166 6.58 -91.41 -7.19
C ARG A 166 5.91 -91.21 -5.84
N ASP A 167 6.53 -90.46 -4.94
CA ASP A 167 5.85 -89.91 -3.77
C ASP A 167 5.00 -88.72 -4.22
N ASP A 168 3.73 -88.98 -4.53
CA ASP A 168 2.71 -87.96 -4.88
C ASP A 168 2.26 -87.12 -3.65
N ALA A 169 3.20 -86.71 -2.79
CA ALA A 169 2.93 -85.82 -1.67
C ALA A 169 3.37 -84.39 -2.03
N TRP A 170 2.46 -83.61 -2.61
CA TRP A 170 2.62 -82.16 -2.71
C TRP A 170 2.70 -81.56 -1.30
N PRO A 171 3.59 -80.58 -1.03
CA PRO A 171 3.64 -79.93 0.26
C PRO A 171 2.38 -79.08 0.44
N THR A 172 1.43 -79.57 1.24
CA THR A 172 0.30 -78.76 1.70
C THR A 172 0.85 -77.69 2.64
N TRP A 173 0.78 -76.43 2.22
CA TRP A 173 1.02 -75.29 3.10
C TRP A 173 -0.04 -75.31 4.20
N ARG A 174 0.28 -75.90 5.37
CA ARG A 174 -0.56 -75.75 6.56
C ARG A 174 -0.44 -74.31 7.02
N HIS A 175 -1.54 -73.55 6.94
CA HIS A 175 -1.67 -72.32 7.69
C HIS A 175 -1.62 -72.66 9.19
N ALA A 176 -0.56 -72.23 9.87
CA ALA A 176 -0.52 -72.25 11.33
C ALA A 176 -1.50 -71.17 11.87
N PRO A 177 -2.46 -71.51 12.74
CA PRO A 177 -3.31 -70.52 13.37
C PRO A 177 -2.54 -69.94 14.56
N GLY A 178 -1.91 -68.78 14.36
CA GLY A 178 -1.14 -68.14 15.43
C GLY A 178 -0.26 -66.98 14.98
N GLY A 179 -0.79 -66.07 14.16
CA GLY A 179 -0.11 -64.83 13.82
C GLY A 179 -0.34 -63.77 14.89
N GLU A 180 0.52 -63.71 15.92
CA GLU A 180 0.60 -62.54 16.79
C GLU A 180 1.03 -61.33 15.96
N LYS A 181 0.16 -60.32 15.92
CA LYS A 181 0.45 -59.01 15.34
C LYS A 181 1.44 -58.29 16.26
N ARG A 182 2.73 -58.28 15.91
CA ARG A 182 3.65 -57.30 16.46
C ARG A 182 3.42 -55.96 15.76
N ALA A 183 2.82 -55.04 16.50
CA ALA A 183 2.83 -53.62 16.17
C ALA A 183 4.30 -53.14 16.17
N ILE A 184 4.68 -52.47 15.08
CA ILE A 184 5.95 -51.76 14.97
C ILE A 184 5.68 -50.34 15.50
N ASN A 185 6.39 -49.96 16.57
CA ASN A 185 6.50 -48.57 17.04
C ASN A 185 7.33 -47.74 16.06
#